data_AF-A0A9X1TWE1-F1
#
_entry.id   AF-A0A9X1TWE1-F1
#
_cell.length_a   1.000
_cell.length_b   1.000
_cell.length_c   1.000
_cell.angle_alpha   90.00
_cell.angle_beta   90.00
_cell.angle_gamma   90.00
#
_symmetry.space_group_name_H-M   'P 1'
#
loop_
_entity.id
_entity.type
_entity.pdbx_description
1 polymer ?
#
loop_
_entity_poly.entity_id
_entity_poly.type
_entity_poly.pdbx_seq_one_letter_code
_entity_poly.pdbx_strand_id
1 'polypeptide(L)'
;MKKAFLLTVFIFMGLFAAACPVCDQRQPKLLQGIAHGSGPESNWDYLIVSIAAIIVILTLFFSAKMLIKPGEKSGGHIKRLIINMQ
;
A
#
# COMPACT_ATOMS: atom_id res chain seq x y z
N MET A 1 5.34 -6.51 -24.69
CA MET A 1 5.84 -7.79 -24.16
C MET A 1 6.80 -7.61 -22.98
N LYS A 2 7.89 -6.83 -23.10
CA LYS A 2 8.86 -6.61 -22.00
C LYS A 2 8.22 -6.07 -20.69
N LYS A 3 7.26 -5.15 -20.79
CA LYS A 3 6.52 -4.59 -19.62
C LYS A 3 5.62 -5.62 -18.93
N ALA A 4 4.93 -6.44 -19.72
CA ALA A 4 4.08 -7.51 -19.19
C ALA A 4 4.93 -8.55 -18.46
N PHE A 5 6.06 -8.96 -19.06
CA PHE A 5 7.03 -9.87 -18.44
C PHE A 5 7.58 -9.33 -17.12
N LEU A 6 7.99 -8.05 -17.08
CA LEU A 6 8.45 -7.40 -15.85
C LEU A 6 7.36 -7.35 -14.77
N LEU A 7 6.11 -7.05 -15.15
CA LEU A 7 4.97 -7.08 -14.22
C LEU A 7 4.71 -8.50 -13.70
N THR A 8 4.86 -9.53 -14.54
CA THR A 8 4.67 -10.92 -14.12
C THR A 8 5.75 -11.32 -13.12
N VAL A 9 7.03 -11.02 -13.42
CA VAL A 9 8.15 -11.28 -12.51
C VAL A 9 7.96 -10.57 -11.16
N PHE A 10 7.50 -9.32 -11.17
CA PHE A 10 7.24 -8.55 -9.96
C PHE A 10 6.14 -9.17 -9.10
N ILE A 11 5.05 -9.65 -9.71
CA ILE A 11 3.96 -10.34 -9.01
C ILE A 11 4.45 -11.67 -8.41
N PHE A 12 5.23 -12.46 -9.17
CA PHE A 12 5.76 -13.73 -8.69
C PHE A 12 6.78 -13.58 -7.54
N MET A 13 7.55 -12.50 -7.52
CA MET A 13 8.46 -12.20 -6.41
C MET A 13 7.72 -12.02 -5.08
N GLY A 14 6.50 -11.50 -5.10
CA GLY A 14 5.66 -11.34 -3.92
C GLY A 14 5.19 -12.65 -3.29
N LEU A 15 5.13 -13.75 -4.05
CA LEU A 15 4.66 -15.05 -3.56
C LEU A 15 5.65 -15.72 -2.60
N PHE A 16 6.93 -15.36 -2.66
CA PHE A 16 7.96 -15.90 -1.77
C PHE A 16 8.11 -15.11 -0.46
N ALA A 17 7.28 -14.08 -0.24
CA ALA A 17 7.33 -13.22 0.94
C ALA A 17 6.53 -13.78 2.15
N ALA A 18 6.40 -15.10 2.28
CA ALA A 18 5.73 -15.72 3.42
C ALA A 18 6.62 -15.70 4.68
N ALA A 19 6.03 -15.48 5.85
CA ALA A 19 6.74 -15.61 7.12
C ALA A 19 7.20 -17.05 7.35
N CYS A 20 8.38 -17.24 7.96
CA CYS A 20 8.74 -18.56 8.48
C CYS A 20 7.84 -18.90 9.69
N PRO A 21 7.67 -20.20 10.03
CA PRO A 21 6.77 -20.62 11.10
C PRO A 21 7.04 -19.95 12.46
N VAL A 22 8.30 -19.60 12.72
CA VAL A 22 8.70 -18.92 13.96
C VAL A 22 8.25 -17.46 13.97
N CYS A 23 8.45 -16.74 12.87
CA CYS A 23 7.98 -15.36 12.75
C CYS A 23 6.46 -15.29 12.80
N ASP A 24 5.77 -16.25 12.20
CA ASP A 24 4.31 -16.31 12.17
C ASP A 24 3.70 -16.45 13.58
N GLN A 25 4.22 -17.36 14.41
CA GLN A 25 3.77 -17.55 15.79
C GLN A 25 4.00 -16.32 16.69
N ARG A 26 4.97 -15.47 16.34
CA ARG A 26 5.31 -14.24 17.07
C ARG A 26 4.45 -13.05 16.63
N GLN A 27 3.65 -13.19 15.59
CA GLN A 27 2.74 -12.13 15.15
C GLN A 27 1.45 -12.13 15.99
N PRO A 28 0.79 -10.97 16.14
CA PRO A 28 -0.52 -10.90 16.76
C PRO A 28 -1.52 -11.74 15.97
N LYS A 29 -2.47 -12.40 16.67
CA LYS A 29 -3.42 -13.37 16.08
C LYS A 29 -4.11 -12.92 14.79
N LEU A 30 -4.35 -11.61 14.64
CA LEU A 30 -4.99 -11.05 13.46
C LEU A 30 -4.10 -11.02 12.21
N LEU A 31 -2.77 -10.95 12.40
CA LEU A 31 -1.79 -10.77 11.33
C LEU A 31 -1.02 -12.04 10.98
N GLN A 32 -1.19 -13.11 11.76
CA GLN A 32 -0.61 -14.42 11.47
C GLN A 32 -1.04 -14.90 10.08
N GLY A 33 -0.10 -15.37 9.28
CA GLY A 33 -0.26 -15.81 7.91
C GLY A 33 -0.30 -14.67 6.88
N ILE A 34 -0.29 -13.41 7.32
CA ILE A 34 -0.40 -12.23 6.44
C ILE A 34 0.87 -11.39 6.48
N ALA A 35 1.39 -11.11 7.67
CA ALA A 35 2.58 -10.26 7.80
C ALA A 35 3.87 -11.10 7.68
N HIS A 36 4.95 -10.46 7.25
CA HIS A 36 6.30 -11.00 7.27
C HIS A 36 7.12 -10.24 8.32
N GLY A 37 8.04 -10.95 8.99
CA GLY A 37 8.93 -10.38 10.01
C GLY A 37 8.41 -10.57 11.43
N SER A 38 9.18 -10.07 12.40
CA SER A 38 8.77 -10.05 13.80
C SER A 38 7.62 -9.05 13.99
N GLY A 39 6.63 -9.44 14.80
CA GLY A 39 5.58 -8.53 15.23
C GLY A 39 6.11 -7.47 16.20
N PRO A 40 5.28 -6.47 16.55
CA PRO A 40 5.64 -5.46 17.54
C PRO A 40 5.95 -6.12 18.89
N GLU A 41 7.08 -5.77 19.52
CA GLU A 41 7.55 -6.41 20.75
C GLU A 41 6.99 -5.74 22.00
N SER A 42 6.67 -4.45 21.92
CA SER A 42 6.16 -3.65 23.04
C SER A 42 4.85 -2.92 22.71
N ASN A 43 4.12 -2.48 23.74
CA ASN A 43 2.90 -1.69 23.58
C ASN A 43 3.13 -0.36 22.84
N TRP A 44 4.33 0.21 22.95
CA TRP A 44 4.71 1.41 22.21
C TRP A 44 4.84 1.14 20.72
N ASP A 45 5.37 -0.02 20.35
CA ASP A 45 5.48 -0.41 18.94
C ASP A 45 4.08 -0.58 18.33
N TYR A 46 3.13 -1.17 19.07
CA TYR A 46 1.73 -1.25 18.63
C TYR A 46 1.10 0.12 18.42
N LEU A 47 1.37 1.09 19.31
CA LEU A 47 0.85 2.45 19.16
C LEU A 47 1.41 3.13 17.90
N ILE A 48 2.73 3.06 17.70
CA ILE A 48 3.42 3.68 16.56
C ILE A 48 2.91 3.08 15.25
N VAL A 49 2.88 1.74 15.15
CA VAL A 49 2.42 1.04 13.94
C VAL A 49 0.95 1.35 13.65
N SER A 50 0.10 1.45 14.67
CA SER A 50 -1.32 1.79 14.49
C SER A 50 -1.50 3.21 13.96
N ILE A 51 -0.77 4.18 14.48
CA ILE A 51 -0.80 5.57 13.99
C ILE A 51 -0.28 5.63 12.55
N ALA A 52 0.83 4.95 12.25
CA ALA A 52 1.38 4.90 10.90
C ALA A 52 0.38 4.29 9.91
N ALA A 53 -0.29 3.19 10.27
CA ALA A 53 -1.32 2.57 9.44
C ALA A 53 -2.48 3.54 9.13
N ILE A 54 -2.94 4.30 10.13
CA ILE A 54 -3.99 5.32 9.94
C ILE A 54 -3.53 6.38 8.93
N ILE A 55 -2.30 6.90 9.07
CA ILE A 55 -1.75 7.91 8.15
C ILE A 55 -1.67 7.34 6.72
N VAL A 56 -1.20 6.11 6.55
CA VAL A 56 -1.12 5.45 5.24
C VAL A 56 -2.51 5.28 4.62
N ILE A 57 -3.51 4.85 5.38
CA ILE A 57 -4.89 4.71 4.88
C ILE A 57 -5.45 6.06 4.45
N LEU A 58 -5.25 7.11 5.25
CA LEU A 58 -5.71 8.46 4.92
C LEU A 58 -5.03 9.00 3.66
N THR A 59 -3.71 8.88 3.58
CA THR A 59 -2.93 9.33 2.42
C THR A 59 -3.29 8.55 1.15
N LEU A 60 -3.48 7.24 1.24
CA LEU A 60 -3.96 6.41 0.13
C LEU A 60 -5.37 6.84 -0.31
N PHE A 61 -6.28 7.06 0.64
CA PHE A 61 -7.63 7.53 0.36
C PHE A 61 -7.61 8.89 -0.37
N PHE A 62 -6.86 9.88 0.14
CA PHE A 62 -6.78 11.19 -0.50
C PHE A 62 -6.09 11.13 -1.86
N SER A 63 -5.03 10.32 -2.01
CA SER A 63 -4.38 10.08 -3.28
C SER A 63 -5.36 9.52 -4.31
N ALA A 64 -6.09 8.45 -3.96
CA ALA A 64 -7.11 7.86 -4.83
C ALA A 64 -8.24 8.85 -5.14
N LYS A 65 -8.74 9.59 -4.14
CA LYS A 65 -9.77 10.64 -4.32
C LYS A 65 -9.31 11.70 -5.31
N MET A 66 -8.07 12.18 -5.20
CA MET A 66 -7.51 13.19 -6.11
C MET A 66 -7.25 12.65 -7.51
N LEU A 67 -6.97 11.35 -7.65
CA LEU A 67 -6.84 10.67 -8.93
C LEU A 67 -8.20 10.51 -9.64
N ILE A 68 -9.21 10.01 -8.94
CA ILE A 68 -10.54 9.70 -9.50
C ILE A 68 -11.37 10.97 -9.72
N LYS A 69 -11.46 11.84 -8.71
CA LYS A 69 -12.27 13.07 -8.75
C LYS A 69 -11.45 14.24 -8.23
N PRO A 70 -10.60 14.85 -9.06
CA PRO A 70 -9.88 16.06 -8.68
C PRO A 70 -10.90 17.15 -8.33
N GLY A 71 -10.77 17.75 -7.15
CA GLY A 71 -11.62 18.86 -6.70
C GLY A 71 -11.30 20.20 -7.38
N GLU A 72 -10.34 20.19 -8.30
CA GLU A 72 -9.84 21.37 -8.99
C GLU A 72 -10.82 21.82 -10.08
N LYS A 73 -11.29 23.07 -9.96
CA LYS A 73 -12.25 23.69 -10.90
C LYS A 73 -11.56 24.50 -11.99
N SER A 74 -10.25 24.77 -11.87
CA SER A 74 -9.51 25.57 -12.85
C SER A 74 -9.27 24.79 -14.15
N GLY A 75 -9.46 25.46 -15.28
CA GLY A 75 -9.35 24.87 -16.62
C GLY A 75 -7.91 24.47 -17.01
N GLY A 76 -6.90 25.06 -16.36
CA GLY A 76 -5.48 24.82 -16.64
C GLY A 76 -4.85 23.65 -15.88
N HIS A 77 -5.62 22.87 -15.13
CA HIS A 77 -5.06 21.77 -14.35
C HIS A 77 -4.55 20.63 -15.26
N ILE A 78 -3.35 20.10 -14.98
CA ILE A 78 -2.65 19.11 -15.83
C ILE A 78 -3.48 17.87 -16.16
N LYS A 79 -4.37 17.43 -15.26
CA LYS A 79 -5.31 16.32 -15.55
C LYS A 79 -6.40 16.67 -16.57
N ARG A 80 -6.84 17.93 -16.66
CA ARG A 80 -7.80 18.37 -17.69
C ARG A 80 -7.14 18.55 -19.06
N LEU A 81 -5.85 18.90 -19.09
CA LEU A 81 -5.09 18.98 -20.35
C LEU A 81 -5.01 17.63 -21.08
N ILE A 82 -4.94 16.52 -20.34
CA ILE A 82 -4.90 15.17 -20.94
C ILE A 82 -6.30 14.72 -21.39
N ILE A 83 -7.36 15.07 -20.66
CA ILE A 83 -8.74 14.65 -20.97
C ILE A 83 -9.37 15.50 -22.09
N ASN A 84 -8.96 16.75 -22.25
CA ASN A 84 -9.40 17.66 -23.34
C ASN A 84 -8.37 17.78 -24.47
N MET A 85 -7.46 16.81 -24.63
CA MET A 85 -6.56 16.77 -25.78
C MET A 85 -7.36 16.31 -27.01
N GLN A 86 -8.12 17.23 -27.60
CA GLN A 86 -8.75 17.11 -28.91
C GLN A 86 -8.31 18.28 -29.79
#